data_AF-A0A9X1ZNT8-F1
#
_entry.id   AF-A0A9X1ZNT8-F1
#
_cell.length_a   1.000
_cell.length_b   1.000
_cell.length_c   1.000
_cell.angle_alpha   90.00
_cell.angle_beta   90.00
_cell.angle_gamma   90.00
#
_symmetry.space_group_name_H-M   'P 1'
#
loop_
_entity.id
_entity.type
_entity.pdbx_description
1 polymer ?
#
loop_
_entity_poly.entity_id
_entity_poly.type
_entity_poly.pdbx_seq_one_letter_code
_entity_poly.pdbx_strand_id
1 'polypeptide(L)'
;MDGLELLKKNWKKQEATLPKVSYDEIYQMIWKRSSSIVKWIFIISICEFSIGVLFNLVAADEEYWNSLEQLDLKEITMWVYGINYLITLYFMFRFYMNYRQINATSSAKKLMQDIIKTRRTVKFYIMYVLVGTAITALAYTYLIIYHHIEDTKVSDSSAYVFDALDWLKFTGIIFAALAAFLGILWLFYRVIYGILLKRLKRNYMQLKNLDCD
;
A
#
# COMPACT_ATOMS: atom_id res chain seq x y z
N MET A 1 29.67 18.89 -55.70
CA MET A 1 29.28 19.36 -54.36
C MET A 1 29.20 18.14 -53.46
N ASP A 2 30.01 18.14 -52.41
CA ASP A 2 30.25 16.98 -51.53
C ASP A 2 28.99 16.57 -50.76
N GLY A 3 28.66 15.28 -50.77
CA GLY A 3 27.57 14.72 -49.97
C GLY A 3 27.72 15.01 -48.46
N LEU A 4 28.95 15.27 -48.01
CA LEU A 4 29.28 15.68 -46.65
C LEU A 4 28.69 17.06 -46.28
N GLU A 5 28.73 18.02 -47.20
CA GLU A 5 28.14 19.36 -47.03
C GLU A 5 26.61 19.27 -46.89
N LEU A 6 26.00 18.35 -47.65
CA LEU A 6 24.56 18.10 -47.64
C LEU A 6 24.12 17.43 -46.33
N LEU A 7 24.91 16.48 -45.82
CA LEU A 7 24.71 15.88 -44.50
C LEU A 7 24.89 16.90 -43.37
N LYS A 8 25.93 17.74 -43.43
CA LYS A 8 26.18 18.80 -42.43
C LYS A 8 25.06 19.85 -42.41
N LYS A 9 24.52 20.21 -43.59
CA LYS A 9 23.38 21.12 -43.74
C LYS A 9 22.09 20.50 -43.20
N ASN A 10 21.86 19.21 -43.46
CA ASN A 10 20.70 18.49 -42.94
C ASN A 10 20.79 18.29 -41.42
N TRP A 11 21.98 18.00 -40.89
CA TRP A 11 22.26 17.91 -39.46
C TRP A 11 21.98 19.24 -38.74
N LYS A 12 22.50 20.36 -39.27
CA LYS A 12 22.21 21.69 -38.73
C LYS A 12 20.73 22.07 -38.81
N LYS A 13 20.02 21.64 -39.86
CA LYS A 13 18.56 21.83 -39.97
C LYS A 13 17.81 21.00 -38.93
N GLN A 14 18.26 19.77 -38.65
CA GLN A 14 17.68 18.91 -37.62
C GLN A 14 17.89 19.48 -36.21
N GLU A 15 19.10 19.97 -35.89
CA GLU A 15 19.37 20.69 -34.62
C GLU A 15 18.50 21.94 -34.43
N ALA A 16 18.19 22.66 -35.51
CA ALA A 16 17.31 23.82 -35.46
C ALA A 16 15.82 23.47 -35.25
N THR A 17 15.42 22.25 -35.61
CA THR A 17 14.05 21.72 -35.46
C THR A 17 13.83 20.92 -34.17
N LEU A 18 14.88 20.61 -33.42
CA LEU A 18 14.72 20.03 -32.09
C LEU A 18 14.22 21.13 -31.15
N PRO A 19 13.06 20.96 -30.49
CA PRO A 19 12.63 21.93 -29.50
C PRO A 19 13.73 22.01 -28.44
N LYS A 20 14.35 23.18 -28.30
CA LYS A 20 15.30 23.48 -27.22
C LYS A 20 14.48 23.61 -25.94
N VAL A 21 14.06 22.48 -25.40
CA VAL A 21 13.30 22.44 -24.16
C VAL A 21 14.22 22.94 -23.05
N SER A 22 13.85 24.05 -22.42
CA SER A 22 14.63 24.62 -21.32
C SER A 22 14.61 23.65 -20.12
N TYR A 23 15.68 23.64 -19.32
CA TYR A 23 15.72 22.89 -18.05
C TYR A 23 14.45 23.14 -17.22
N ASP A 24 13.99 24.39 -17.17
CA ASP A 24 12.78 24.79 -16.45
C ASP A 24 11.50 24.14 -16.98
N GLU A 25 11.38 23.97 -18.30
CA GLU A 25 10.23 23.31 -18.91
C GLU A 25 10.23 21.80 -18.60
N ILE A 26 11.41 21.15 -18.66
CA ILE A 26 11.56 19.74 -18.28
C ILE A 26 11.25 19.55 -16.80
N TYR A 27 11.79 20.41 -15.94
CA TYR A 27 11.50 20.43 -14.51
C TYR A 27 9.99 20.55 -14.25
N GLN A 28 9.33 21.55 -14.86
CA GLN A 28 7.88 21.78 -14.73
C GLN A 28 7.06 20.55 -15.15
N MET A 29 7.44 19.88 -16.24
CA MET A 29 6.77 18.66 -16.68
C MET A 29 6.93 17.51 -15.66
N ILE A 30 8.14 17.27 -15.16
CA ILE A 30 8.40 16.21 -14.18
C ILE A 30 7.69 16.51 -12.86
N TRP A 31 7.71 17.77 -12.43
CA TRP A 31 7.00 18.25 -11.25
C TRP A 31 5.49 17.98 -11.35
N LYS A 32 4.83 18.41 -12.43
CA LYS A 32 3.39 18.14 -12.66
C LYS A 32 3.06 16.64 -12.63
N ARG A 33 3.88 15.82 -13.30
CA ARG A 33 3.71 14.35 -13.30
C ARG A 33 3.85 13.76 -11.90
N SER A 34 4.83 14.21 -11.14
CA SER A 34 5.10 13.73 -9.77
C SER A 34 3.97 14.15 -8.83
N SER A 35 3.55 15.42 -8.88
CA SER A 35 2.41 15.93 -8.11
C SER A 35 1.13 15.14 -8.40
N SER A 36 0.83 14.85 -9.67
CA SER A 36 -0.32 14.03 -10.06
C SER A 36 -0.25 12.61 -9.48
N ILE A 37 0.90 11.94 -9.54
CA ILE A 37 1.08 10.61 -8.96
C ILE A 37 0.82 10.63 -7.44
N VAL A 38 1.35 11.62 -6.73
CA VAL A 38 1.18 11.72 -5.27
C VAL A 38 -0.25 12.13 -4.89
N LYS A 39 -0.92 12.94 -5.71
CA LYS A 39 -2.36 13.20 -5.60
C LYS A 39 -3.17 11.91 -5.70
N TRP A 40 -2.87 11.05 -6.68
CA TRP A 40 -3.53 9.75 -6.82
C TRP A 40 -3.28 8.83 -5.63
N ILE A 41 -2.06 8.78 -5.07
CA ILE A 41 -1.76 8.04 -3.85
C ILE A 41 -2.66 8.49 -2.69
N PHE A 42 -2.82 9.81 -2.52
CA PHE A 42 -3.70 10.36 -1.49
C PHE A 42 -5.17 10.00 -1.73
N ILE A 43 -5.68 10.16 -2.96
CA ILE A 43 -7.06 9.80 -3.30
C ILE A 43 -7.33 8.32 -3.03
N ILE A 44 -6.42 7.44 -3.44
CA ILE A 44 -6.53 5.99 -3.19
C ILE A 44 -6.61 5.72 -1.68
N SER A 45 -5.79 6.40 -0.85
CA SER A 45 -5.86 6.21 0.61
C SER A 45 -7.20 6.62 1.22
N ILE A 46 -7.85 7.67 0.70
CA ILE A 46 -9.20 8.05 1.12
C ILE A 46 -10.20 6.96 0.71
N CYS A 47 -10.14 6.50 -0.54
CA CYS A 47 -11.02 5.44 -1.03
C CYS A 47 -10.86 4.15 -0.22
N GLU A 48 -9.63 3.77 0.10
CA GLU A 48 -9.31 2.58 0.90
C GLU A 48 -9.91 2.67 2.31
N PHE A 49 -9.76 3.84 2.97
CA PHE A 49 -10.38 4.09 4.26
C PHE A 49 -11.92 4.04 4.18
N SER A 50 -12.52 4.73 3.20
CA SER A 50 -13.98 4.73 3.02
C SER A 50 -14.54 3.34 2.74
N ILE A 51 -13.87 2.55 1.89
CA ILE A 51 -14.25 1.16 1.62
C ILE A 51 -14.14 0.32 2.89
N GLY A 52 -13.07 0.50 3.68
CA GLY A 52 -12.89 -0.21 4.94
C GLY A 52 -13.99 0.12 5.97
N VAL A 53 -14.40 1.39 6.08
CA VAL A 53 -15.51 1.80 6.95
C VAL A 53 -16.84 1.21 6.45
N LEU A 54 -17.14 1.34 5.16
CA LEU A 54 -18.37 0.78 4.58
C LEU A 54 -18.45 -0.73 4.74
N PHE A 55 -17.33 -1.43 4.51
CA PHE A 55 -17.25 -2.87 4.71
C PHE A 55 -17.52 -3.24 6.17
N ASN A 56 -16.93 -2.51 7.13
CA ASN A 56 -17.16 -2.75 8.55
C ASN A 56 -18.62 -2.52 8.95
N LEU A 57 -19.28 -1.46 8.45
CA LEU A 57 -20.69 -1.21 8.72
C LEU A 57 -21.62 -2.33 8.24
N VAL A 58 -21.27 -3.00 7.15
CA VAL A 58 -22.06 -4.12 6.61
C VAL A 58 -21.71 -5.43 7.31
N ALA A 59 -20.43 -5.63 7.68
CA ALA A 59 -19.94 -6.88 8.26
C ALA A 59 -20.10 -6.96 9.79
N ALA A 60 -20.18 -5.83 10.49
CA ALA A 60 -20.28 -5.78 11.95
C ALA A 60 -21.73 -5.65 12.42
N ASP A 61 -22.56 -6.61 12.01
CA ASP A 61 -23.97 -6.74 12.42
C ASP A 61 -24.11 -7.27 13.86
N GLU A 62 -25.35 -7.37 14.35
CA GLU A 62 -25.62 -7.85 15.72
C GLU A 62 -25.11 -9.30 15.92
N GLU A 63 -25.20 -10.15 14.91
CA GLU A 63 -24.74 -11.55 14.99
C GLU A 63 -23.22 -11.63 15.15
N TYR A 64 -22.47 -10.81 14.43
CA TYR A 64 -21.02 -10.67 14.58
C TYR A 64 -20.63 -10.26 16.00
N TRP A 65 -21.25 -9.21 16.54
CA TRP A 65 -20.93 -8.72 17.88
C TRP A 65 -21.35 -9.70 18.98
N ASN A 66 -22.50 -10.36 18.83
CA ASN A 66 -22.95 -11.41 19.76
C ASN A 66 -21.98 -12.59 19.78
N SER A 67 -21.46 -13.00 18.63
CA SER A 67 -20.47 -14.07 18.53
C SER A 67 -19.16 -13.71 19.23
N LEU A 68 -18.70 -12.46 19.11
CA LEU A 68 -17.50 -11.99 19.81
C LEU A 68 -17.72 -11.82 21.31
N GLU A 69 -18.94 -11.50 21.75
CA GLU A 69 -19.30 -11.39 23.16
C GLU A 69 -19.31 -12.76 23.84
N GLN A 70 -19.81 -13.79 23.16
CA GLN A 70 -19.73 -15.18 23.65
C GLN A 70 -18.29 -15.67 23.80
N LEU A 71 -17.36 -15.16 23.00
CA LEU A 71 -15.94 -15.52 23.05
C LEU A 71 -15.11 -14.59 23.95
N ASP A 72 -15.73 -13.64 24.66
CA ASP A 72 -15.05 -12.59 25.44
C ASP A 72 -14.01 -11.76 24.63
N LEU A 73 -14.20 -11.69 23.30
CA LEU A 73 -13.30 -11.00 22.36
C LEU A 73 -13.80 -9.62 21.95
N LYS A 74 -15.03 -9.25 22.32
CA LYS A 74 -15.68 -8.00 21.91
C LYS A 74 -14.85 -6.76 22.24
N GLU A 75 -14.38 -6.65 23.49
CA GLU A 75 -13.64 -5.46 23.95
C GLU A 75 -12.30 -5.33 23.21
N ILE A 76 -11.51 -6.41 23.15
CA ILE A 76 -10.24 -6.46 22.43
C ILE A 76 -10.44 -6.11 20.95
N THR A 77 -11.49 -6.65 20.33
CA THR A 77 -11.81 -6.39 18.92
C THR A 77 -12.11 -4.92 18.66
N MET A 78 -12.88 -4.28 19.53
CA MET A 78 -13.18 -2.86 19.44
C MET A 78 -11.91 -1.99 19.55
N TRP A 79 -11.01 -2.31 20.48
CA TRP A 79 -9.72 -1.63 20.62
C TRP A 79 -8.84 -1.81 19.37
N VAL A 80 -8.77 -3.03 18.83
CA VAL A 80 -8.01 -3.33 17.62
C VAL A 80 -8.52 -2.52 16.42
N TYR A 81 -9.84 -2.43 16.24
CA TYR A 81 -10.45 -1.59 15.20
C TYR A 81 -10.17 -0.10 15.42
N GLY A 82 -10.34 0.40 16.64
CA GLY A 82 -10.05 1.80 16.96
C GLY A 82 -8.60 2.21 16.66
N ILE A 83 -7.64 1.38 17.08
CA ILE A 83 -6.21 1.59 16.81
C ILE A 83 -5.92 1.52 15.31
N ASN A 84 -6.49 0.54 14.59
CA ASN A 84 -6.28 0.40 13.15
C ASN A 84 -6.81 1.62 12.37
N TYR A 85 -7.99 2.12 12.73
CA TYR A 85 -8.54 3.33 12.12
C TYR A 85 -7.68 4.57 12.43
N LEU A 86 -7.21 4.72 13.66
CA LEU A 86 -6.33 5.83 14.04
C LEU A 86 -5.03 5.81 13.23
N ILE A 87 -4.40 4.65 13.09
CA ILE A 87 -3.15 4.51 12.30
C ILE A 87 -3.42 4.77 10.81
N THR A 88 -4.54 4.28 10.28
CA THR A 88 -4.93 4.52 8.89
C THR A 88 -5.16 6.01 8.63
N LEU A 89 -5.86 6.71 9.52
CA LEU A 89 -6.04 8.17 9.48
C LEU A 89 -4.69 8.92 9.54
N TYR A 90 -3.76 8.46 10.39
CA TYR A 90 -2.40 9.02 10.42
C TYR A 90 -1.70 8.89 9.07
N PHE A 91 -1.75 7.72 8.42
CA PHE A 91 -1.15 7.54 7.09
C PHE A 91 -1.85 8.37 6.02
N MET A 92 -3.18 8.49 6.07
CA MET A 92 -3.94 9.37 5.18
C MET A 92 -3.47 10.83 5.31
N PHE A 93 -3.29 11.32 6.54
CA PHE A 93 -2.73 12.64 6.79
C PHE A 93 -1.29 12.78 6.26
N ARG A 94 -0.45 11.75 6.43
CA ARG A 94 0.92 11.73 5.88
C ARG A 94 0.93 11.77 4.35
N PHE A 95 -0.01 11.11 3.67
CA PHE A 95 -0.15 11.20 2.22
C PHE A 95 -0.60 12.58 1.76
N TYR A 96 -1.53 13.20 2.48
CA TYR A 96 -1.91 14.59 2.25
C TYR A 96 -0.70 15.54 2.39
N MET A 97 0.09 15.39 3.46
CA MET A 97 1.30 16.19 3.65
C MET A 97 2.30 16.02 2.50
N ASN A 98 2.54 14.79 2.06
CA ASN A 98 3.45 14.51 0.94
C ASN A 98 2.94 15.14 -0.37
N TYR A 99 1.62 15.10 -0.62
CA TYR A 99 1.01 15.77 -1.76
C TYR A 99 1.22 17.29 -1.68
N ARG A 100 0.92 17.91 -0.54
CA ARG A 100 1.09 19.36 -0.34
C ARG A 100 2.55 19.80 -0.49
N GLN A 101 3.50 19.02 0.03
CA GLN A 101 4.93 19.30 -0.08
C GLN A 101 5.38 19.32 -1.54
N ILE A 102 5.07 18.26 -2.30
CA ILE A 102 5.44 18.19 -3.72
C ILE A 102 4.76 19.28 -4.53
N ASN A 103 3.49 19.58 -4.26
CA ASN A 103 2.75 20.62 -4.99
C ASN A 103 3.23 22.05 -4.68
N ALA A 104 3.94 22.28 -3.57
CA ALA A 104 4.46 23.60 -3.20
C ALA A 104 5.96 23.76 -3.50
N THR A 105 6.61 22.73 -4.04
CA THR A 105 8.07 22.73 -4.24
C THR A 105 8.48 23.44 -5.52
N SER A 106 9.36 24.44 -5.37
CA SER A 106 9.91 25.24 -6.47
C SER A 106 11.28 24.77 -6.97
N SER A 107 11.96 23.83 -6.27
CA SER A 107 13.31 23.39 -6.63
C SER A 107 13.44 21.88 -6.88
N ALA A 108 14.26 21.52 -7.88
CA ALA A 108 14.54 20.13 -8.28
C ALA A 108 15.08 19.26 -7.13
N LYS A 109 16.06 19.77 -6.38
CA LYS A 109 16.63 19.07 -5.22
C LYS A 109 15.60 18.71 -4.16
N LYS A 110 14.70 19.66 -3.84
CA LYS A 110 13.63 19.44 -2.85
C LYS A 110 12.59 18.45 -3.38
N LEU A 111 12.23 18.55 -4.66
CA LEU A 111 11.29 17.62 -5.30
C LEU A 111 11.81 16.19 -5.27
N MET A 112 13.10 15.99 -5.55
CA MET A 112 13.75 14.68 -5.44
C MET A 112 13.68 14.11 -4.02
N GLN A 113 13.95 14.93 -2.99
CA GLN A 113 13.85 14.52 -1.59
C GLN A 113 12.41 14.15 -1.21
N ASP A 114 11.43 14.96 -1.61
CA ASP A 114 10.01 14.73 -1.37
C ASP A 114 9.52 13.44 -2.07
N ILE A 115 10.00 13.16 -3.28
CA ILE A 115 9.74 11.89 -3.98
C ILE A 115 10.25 10.70 -3.16
N ILE A 116 11.49 10.74 -2.67
CA ILE A 116 12.05 9.65 -1.86
C ILE A 116 11.21 9.45 -0.58
N LYS A 117 10.88 10.54 0.11
CA LYS A 117 10.08 10.53 1.34
C LYS A 117 8.66 9.97 1.11
N THR A 118 8.03 10.36 0.00
CA THR A 118 6.72 9.84 -0.40
C THR A 118 6.79 8.34 -0.65
N ARG A 119 7.77 7.88 -1.45
CA ARG A 119 7.94 6.45 -1.73
C ARG A 119 8.16 5.62 -0.46
N ARG A 120 8.93 6.16 0.49
CA ARG A 120 9.17 5.52 1.78
C ARG A 120 7.88 5.45 2.61
N THR A 121 7.12 6.54 2.67
CA THR A 121 5.83 6.59 3.40
C THR A 121 4.85 5.54 2.86
N VAL A 122 4.70 5.46 1.54
CA VAL A 122 3.83 4.46 0.89
C VAL A 122 4.28 3.04 1.21
N LYS A 123 5.58 2.74 1.15
CA LYS A 123 6.10 1.41 1.48
C LYS A 123 5.83 1.03 2.94
N PHE A 124 6.00 1.97 3.87
CA PHE A 124 5.70 1.73 5.29
C PHE A 124 4.22 1.47 5.50
N TYR A 125 3.35 2.22 4.82
CA TYR A 125 1.91 1.99 4.87
C TYR A 125 1.54 0.57 4.40
N ILE A 126 2.02 0.17 3.22
CA ILE A 126 1.75 -1.17 2.67
C ILE A 126 2.28 -2.27 3.59
N MET A 127 3.48 -2.08 4.16
CA MET A 127 4.05 -3.02 5.14
C MET A 127 3.17 -3.10 6.39
N TYR A 128 2.73 -1.96 6.92
CA TYR A 128 1.84 -1.92 8.09
C TYR A 128 0.54 -2.69 7.82
N VAL A 129 -0.11 -2.47 6.68
CA VAL A 129 -1.35 -3.18 6.35
C VAL A 129 -1.10 -4.68 6.23
N LEU A 130 -0.08 -5.11 5.48
CA LEU A 130 0.19 -6.55 5.28
C LEU A 130 0.58 -7.26 6.57
N VAL A 131 1.50 -6.69 7.34
CA VAL A 131 1.98 -7.28 8.60
C VAL A 131 0.88 -7.20 9.67
N GLY A 132 0.16 -6.08 9.74
CA GLY A 132 -0.96 -5.90 10.66
C GLY A 132 -2.07 -6.92 10.42
N THR A 133 -2.45 -7.15 9.16
CA THR A 133 -3.43 -8.18 8.79
C THR A 133 -2.94 -9.58 9.14
N ALA A 134 -1.67 -9.89 8.90
CA ALA A 134 -1.11 -11.18 9.27
C ALA A 134 -1.13 -11.42 10.80
N ILE A 135 -0.66 -10.42 11.58
CA ILE A 135 -0.61 -10.51 13.04
C ILE A 135 -2.02 -10.63 13.63
N THR A 136 -2.96 -9.79 13.18
CA THR A 136 -4.35 -9.85 13.67
C THR A 136 -5.01 -11.19 13.34
N ALA A 137 -4.86 -11.69 12.11
CA ALA A 137 -5.40 -13.00 11.74
C ALA A 137 -4.83 -14.14 12.60
N LEU A 138 -3.52 -14.14 12.85
CA LEU A 138 -2.87 -15.14 13.72
C LEU A 138 -3.33 -15.02 15.17
N ALA A 139 -3.46 -13.80 15.69
CA ALA A 139 -3.95 -13.54 17.04
C ALA A 139 -5.39 -14.04 17.22
N TYR A 140 -6.31 -13.71 16.30
CA TYR A 140 -7.68 -14.24 16.35
C TYR A 140 -7.74 -15.75 16.23
N THR A 141 -6.94 -16.35 15.34
CA THR A 141 -6.87 -17.81 15.21
C THR A 141 -6.45 -18.46 16.53
N TYR A 142 -5.42 -17.91 17.19
CA TYR A 142 -4.97 -18.39 18.49
C TYR A 142 -6.04 -18.25 19.57
N LEU A 143 -6.68 -17.07 19.67
CA LEU A 143 -7.72 -16.80 20.67
C LEU A 143 -8.95 -17.69 20.51
N ILE A 144 -9.38 -17.94 19.27
CA ILE A 144 -10.50 -18.84 18.97
C ILE A 144 -10.17 -20.28 19.41
N ILE A 145 -8.97 -20.77 19.08
CA ILE A 145 -8.54 -22.12 19.49
C ILE A 145 -8.48 -22.22 21.03
N TYR A 146 -7.93 -21.21 21.70
CA TYR A 146 -7.83 -21.17 23.15
C TYR A 146 -9.20 -21.25 23.83
N HIS A 147 -10.15 -20.39 23.44
CA HIS A 147 -11.51 -20.40 24.00
C HIS A 147 -12.27 -21.68 23.67
N HIS A 148 -12.12 -22.21 22.44
CA HIS A 148 -12.77 -23.46 22.07
C HIS A 148 -12.30 -24.63 22.96
N ILE A 149 -11.02 -24.70 23.31
CA ILE A 149 -10.47 -25.73 24.21
C ILE A 149 -10.99 -25.55 25.65
N GLU A 150 -11.20 -24.32 26.12
CA GLU A 150 -11.62 -24.02 27.49
C GLU A 150 -13.11 -24.32 27.75
N ASP A 151 -13.98 -24.02 26.77
CA ASP A 151 -15.42 -24.23 26.87
C ASP A 151 -15.88 -25.66 26.52
N THR A 152 -15.12 -26.39 25.68
CA THR A 152 -15.43 -27.78 25.31
C THR A 152 -14.93 -28.79 26.36
N LYS A 153 -15.39 -28.67 27.62
CA LYS A 153 -15.39 -29.82 28.55
C LYS A 153 -16.54 -30.77 28.19
N VAL A 154 -16.47 -31.36 26.99
CA VAL A 154 -17.50 -32.29 26.49
C VAL A 154 -17.35 -33.63 27.21
N SER A 155 -18.42 -34.06 27.88
CA SER A 155 -18.48 -35.30 28.66
C SER A 155 -18.42 -36.58 27.82
N ASP A 156 -18.54 -36.49 26.49
CA ASP A 156 -18.30 -37.59 25.55
C ASP A 156 -17.67 -37.04 24.25
N SER A 157 -16.34 -37.04 24.18
CA SER A 157 -15.57 -36.46 23.07
C SER A 157 -15.17 -37.49 22.01
N SER A 158 -15.61 -38.75 22.14
CA SER A 158 -15.10 -39.88 21.35
C SER A 158 -15.27 -39.75 19.83
N ALA A 159 -16.33 -39.07 19.36
CA ALA A 159 -16.59 -38.80 17.94
C ALA A 159 -15.87 -37.56 17.37
N TYR A 160 -15.26 -36.74 18.23
CA TYR A 160 -14.63 -35.46 17.88
C TYR A 160 -13.16 -35.36 18.33
N VAL A 161 -12.54 -36.48 18.73
CA VAL A 161 -11.10 -36.52 18.99
C VAL A 161 -10.37 -36.43 17.66
N PHE A 162 -10.00 -35.22 17.27
CA PHE A 162 -9.02 -35.01 16.21
C PHE A 162 -7.71 -35.68 16.61
N ASP A 163 -7.26 -36.65 15.82
CA ASP A 163 -5.92 -37.20 15.97
C ASP A 163 -4.87 -36.11 15.69
N ALA A 164 -3.64 -36.30 16.16
CA ALA A 164 -2.54 -35.34 15.98
C ALA A 164 -2.32 -35.00 14.50
N LEU A 165 -2.54 -35.97 13.60
CA LEU A 165 -2.48 -35.77 12.16
C LEU A 165 -3.61 -34.89 11.61
N ASP A 166 -4.81 -34.94 12.19
CA ASP A 166 -5.94 -34.15 11.71
C ASP A 166 -5.88 -32.71 12.22
N TRP A 167 -5.40 -32.48 13.44
CA TRP A 167 -5.03 -31.14 13.92
C TRP A 167 -3.93 -30.51 13.06
N LEU A 168 -2.93 -31.29 12.66
CA LEU A 168 -1.87 -30.83 11.77
C LEU A 168 -2.40 -30.44 10.38
N LYS A 169 -3.32 -31.23 9.81
CA LYS A 169 -3.97 -30.90 8.52
C LYS A 169 -4.84 -29.64 8.65
N PHE A 170 -5.66 -29.54 9.69
CA PHE A 170 -6.55 -28.39 9.90
C PHE A 170 -5.77 -27.09 10.04
N THR A 171 -4.75 -27.08 10.91
CA THR A 171 -3.85 -25.93 11.07
C THR A 171 -3.10 -25.63 9.77
N GLY A 172 -2.59 -26.65 9.07
CA GLY A 172 -1.95 -26.49 7.77
C GLY A 172 -2.84 -25.82 6.71
N ILE A 173 -4.13 -26.20 6.65
CA ILE A 173 -5.10 -25.61 5.72
C ILE A 173 -5.36 -24.14 6.07
N ILE A 174 -5.55 -23.80 7.34
CA ILE A 174 -5.75 -22.40 7.78
C ILE A 174 -4.53 -21.54 7.41
N PHE A 175 -3.32 -22.02 7.72
CA PHE A 175 -2.09 -21.31 7.37
C PHE A 175 -1.92 -21.16 5.85
N ALA A 176 -2.25 -22.19 5.07
CA ALA A 176 -2.20 -22.12 3.61
C ALA A 176 -3.22 -21.12 3.05
N ALA A 177 -4.45 -21.12 3.57
CA ALA A 177 -5.49 -20.16 3.20
C ALA A 177 -5.09 -18.72 3.55
N LEU A 178 -4.53 -18.51 4.75
CA LEU A 178 -4.03 -17.21 5.18
C LEU A 178 -2.87 -16.73 4.29
N ALA A 179 -1.91 -17.61 3.98
CA ALA A 179 -0.79 -17.29 3.09
C ALA A 179 -1.27 -16.95 1.67
N ALA A 180 -2.25 -17.70 1.15
CA ALA A 180 -2.87 -17.41 -0.15
C ALA A 180 -3.57 -16.04 -0.13
N PHE A 181 -4.36 -15.74 0.91
CA PHE A 181 -5.04 -14.46 1.08
C PHE A 181 -4.07 -13.28 1.17
N LEU A 182 -3.02 -13.39 1.99
CA LEU A 182 -1.97 -12.37 2.09
C LEU A 182 -1.21 -12.21 0.77
N GLY A 183 -0.98 -13.30 0.03
CA GLY A 183 -0.37 -13.27 -1.30
C GLY A 183 -1.22 -12.49 -2.32
N ILE A 184 -2.54 -12.70 -2.31
CA ILE A 184 -3.49 -11.95 -3.14
C ILE A 184 -3.49 -10.47 -2.76
N LEU A 185 -3.60 -10.15 -1.47
CA LEU A 185 -3.53 -8.76 -0.99
C LEU A 185 -2.22 -8.09 -1.41
N TRP A 186 -1.08 -8.75 -1.21
CA TRP A 186 0.21 -8.24 -1.63
C TRP A 186 0.27 -7.97 -3.13
N LEU A 187 -0.33 -8.85 -3.95
CA LEU A 187 -0.40 -8.66 -5.39
C LEU A 187 -1.24 -7.42 -5.76
N PHE A 188 -2.39 -7.21 -5.12
CA PHE A 188 -3.18 -5.99 -5.29
C PHE A 188 -2.37 -4.73 -4.95
N TYR A 189 -1.73 -4.68 -3.78
CA TYR A 189 -0.88 -3.54 -3.39
C TYR A 189 0.31 -3.35 -4.35
N ARG A 190 0.91 -4.45 -4.83
CA ARG A 190 1.99 -4.40 -5.83
C ARG A 190 1.53 -3.80 -7.16
N VAL A 191 0.30 -4.08 -7.60
CA VAL A 191 -0.25 -3.50 -8.83
C VAL A 191 -0.57 -2.02 -8.63
N ILE A 192 -1.42 -1.70 -7.64
CA ILE A 192 -1.92 -0.33 -7.42
C ILE A 192 -0.77 0.62 -7.10
N TYR A 193 -0.01 0.35 -6.04
CA TYR A 193 1.05 1.25 -5.60
C TYR A 193 2.36 1.02 -6.35
N GLY A 194 2.65 -0.19 -6.81
CA GLY A 194 3.90 -0.46 -7.53
C GLY A 194 4.00 0.30 -8.86
N ILE A 195 2.89 0.43 -9.60
CA ILE A 195 2.87 1.25 -10.83
C ILE A 195 3.15 2.72 -10.51
N LEU A 196 2.49 3.27 -9.49
CA LEU A 196 2.66 4.67 -9.06
C LEU A 196 4.10 4.93 -8.57
N LEU A 197 4.63 4.06 -7.71
CA LEU A 197 5.98 4.15 -7.19
C LEU A 197 7.06 3.99 -8.27
N LYS A 198 6.82 3.14 -9.29
CA LYS A 198 7.73 2.96 -10.43
C LYS A 198 7.76 4.23 -11.29
N ARG A 199 6.60 4.83 -11.56
CA ARG A 199 6.51 6.12 -12.27
C ARG A 199 7.23 7.23 -11.50
N LEU A 200 7.02 7.30 -10.18
CA LEU A 200 7.67 8.29 -9.33
C LEU A 200 9.21 8.10 -9.28
N LYS A 201 9.70 6.85 -9.28
CA LYS A 201 11.14 6.54 -9.39
C LYS A 201 11.72 6.99 -10.73
N ARG A 202 10.99 6.83 -11.83
CA ARG A 202 11.41 7.30 -13.16
C ARG A 202 11.58 8.82 -13.17
N ASN A 203 10.60 9.55 -12.63
CA ASN A 203 10.67 11.01 -12.50
C ASN A 203 11.89 11.46 -11.68
N TYR A 204 12.17 10.78 -10.56
CA TYR A 204 13.37 11.04 -9.76
C TYR A 204 14.66 10.85 -10.56
N MET A 205 14.79 9.74 -11.31
CA MET A 205 16.01 9.48 -12.10
C MET A 205 16.19 10.51 -13.22
N GLN A 206 15.10 10.97 -13.84
CA GLN A 206 15.15 12.04 -14.84
C GLN A 206 15.65 13.36 -14.24
N LEU A 207 15.12 13.77 -13.08
CA LEU A 207 15.60 14.97 -12.37
C LEU A 207 17.07 14.85 -11.97
N LYS A 208 17.47 13.69 -11.44
CA LYS A 208 18.85 13.46 -11.01
C LYS A 208 19.84 13.61 -12.17
N ASN A 209 19.50 13.09 -13.34
CA ASN A 209 20.38 13.21 -14.51
C ASN A 209 20.52 14.66 -14.97
N LEU A 210 19.45 15.45 -14.90
CA LEU A 210 19.46 16.86 -15.28
C LEU A 210 20.25 17.76 -14.32
N ASP A 211 20.37 17.38 -13.05
CA ASP A 211 21.17 18.12 -12.04
C ASP A 211 22.68 17.78 -12.12
N CYS A 212 23.05 16.74 -12.86
CA CYS A 212 24.44 16.28 -13.02
C CYS A 212 25.09 16.72 -14.35
N ASP A 213 24.29 17.24 -15.29
CA ASP A 213 24.74 17.87 -16.54
C ASP A 213 24.89 19.39 -16.35
#